data_AF-A0A8B6GSE5-F1
#
_entry.id   AF-A0A8B6GSE5-F1
#
_cell.length_a   1.000
_cell.length_b   1.000
_cell.length_c   1.000
_cell.angle_alpha   90.00
_cell.angle_beta   90.00
_cell.angle_gamma   90.00
#
_symmetry.space_group_name_H-M   'P 1'
#
loop_
_entity.id
_entity.type
_entity.pdbx_description
1 polymer ?
#
loop_
_entity_poly.entity_id
_entity_poly.type
_entity_poly.pdbx_seq_one_letter_code
_entity_poly.pdbx_strand_id
1 'polypeptide(L)'
;IHGTVKSVTKINGPPEDVNDNDAVYKYSIFVIKKLKGPAKIKEGKDVIVETSGNGGLCSLSLTVGEEYVLSGFKTATGGFRSLALNIIVYKIKDLDKRPFVRDYLLGTGINTYKRNCDRGCKDISTQSTYCKIPDTTSTTRYCYSNNAICRERYGKCKWYNADKCTLSA
;
A
#
# COMPACT_ATOMS: atom_id res chain seq x y z
N ILE A 1 -7.56 -0.73 -0.08
CA ILE A 1 -8.61 -1.36 -0.92
C ILE A 1 -7.95 -2.27 -1.93
N HIS A 2 -8.66 -3.28 -2.41
CA HIS A 2 -8.36 -4.01 -3.64
C HIS A 2 -9.46 -3.65 -4.64
N GLY A 3 -9.09 -3.24 -5.84
CA GLY A 3 -10.06 -2.82 -6.85
C GLY A 3 -9.50 -2.73 -8.27
N THR A 4 -10.40 -2.60 -9.23
CA THR A 4 -10.09 -2.44 -10.66
C THR A 4 -10.18 -0.99 -11.06
N VAL A 5 -9.19 -0.49 -11.78
CA VAL A 5 -9.24 0.87 -12.36
C VAL A 5 -10.23 0.88 -13.51
N LYS A 6 -11.27 1.71 -13.42
CA LYS A 6 -12.33 1.82 -14.44
C LYS A 6 -12.08 2.95 -15.42
N SER A 7 -11.57 4.07 -14.92
CA SER A 7 -11.26 5.23 -15.76
C SER A 7 -10.21 6.10 -15.11
N VAL A 8 -9.59 6.95 -15.92
CA VAL A 8 -8.71 8.03 -15.49
C VAL A 8 -9.15 9.31 -16.18
N THR A 9 -9.14 10.42 -15.44
CA THR A 9 -9.39 11.75 -15.98
C THR A 9 -8.31 12.69 -15.48
N LYS A 10 -7.67 13.42 -16.38
CA LYS A 10 -6.76 14.51 -16.04
C LYS A 10 -7.55 15.80 -15.88
N ILE A 11 -7.41 16.44 -14.74
CA ILE A 11 -7.83 17.84 -14.55
C ILE A 11 -6.57 18.66 -14.74
N ASN A 12 -6.57 19.49 -15.78
CA ASN A 12 -5.44 20.37 -16.06
C ASN A 12 -5.35 21.47 -15.00
N GLY A 13 -4.13 21.89 -14.70
CA GLY A 13 -3.87 23.10 -13.93
C GLY A 13 -4.22 24.35 -14.73
N PRO A 14 -3.92 25.54 -14.19
CA PRO A 14 -3.97 26.80 -14.92
C PRO A 14 -3.18 26.73 -16.25
N PRO A 15 -3.50 27.55 -17.26
CA PRO A 15 -2.81 27.54 -18.56
C PRO A 15 -1.27 27.69 -18.48
N GLU A 16 -0.78 28.36 -17.45
CA GLU A 16 0.64 28.55 -17.14
C GLU A 16 1.33 27.30 -16.56
N ASP A 17 0.56 26.30 -16.11
CA ASP A 17 1.07 25.03 -15.58
C ASP A 17 1.48 24.05 -16.69
N VAL A 18 2.50 24.42 -17.45
CA VAL A 18 3.04 23.61 -18.56
C VAL A 18 3.71 22.30 -18.09
N ASN A 19 3.98 22.16 -16.79
CA ASN A 19 4.66 21.01 -16.19
C ASN A 19 3.74 20.12 -15.36
N ASP A 20 2.42 20.33 -15.43
CA ASP A 20 1.42 19.54 -14.69
C ASP A 20 1.61 19.54 -13.16
N ASN A 21 2.25 20.58 -12.61
CA ASN A 21 2.49 20.72 -11.17
C ASN A 21 1.17 20.85 -10.40
N ASP A 22 0.19 21.56 -10.98
CA ASP A 22 -1.15 21.81 -10.44
C ASP A 22 -2.20 20.87 -11.05
N ALA A 23 -1.86 20.15 -12.12
CA ALA A 23 -2.73 19.12 -12.69
C ALA A 23 -2.97 17.97 -11.70
N VAL A 24 -4.14 17.34 -11.82
CA VAL A 24 -4.57 16.21 -10.96
C VAL A 24 -5.11 15.08 -11.82
N TYR A 25 -4.60 13.87 -11.62
CA TYR A 25 -5.23 12.66 -12.15
C TYR A 25 -6.26 12.13 -11.16
N LYS A 26 -7.47 11.90 -11.65
CA LYS A 26 -8.57 11.24 -10.93
C LYS A 26 -8.80 9.85 -11.51
N TYR A 27 -8.56 8.84 -10.70
CA TYR A 27 -8.87 7.45 -11.05
C TYR A 27 -10.19 7.04 -10.42
N SER A 28 -11.13 6.54 -11.22
CA SER A 28 -12.28 5.81 -10.71
C SER A 28 -11.89 4.35 -10.52
N ILE A 29 -12.03 3.84 -9.29
CA ILE A 29 -11.64 2.48 -8.93
C ILE A 29 -12.84 1.75 -8.35
N PHE A 30 -13.25 0.68 -9.03
CA PHE A 30 -14.29 -0.21 -8.55
C PHE A 30 -13.73 -1.08 -7.42
N VAL A 31 -14.28 -0.94 -6.21
CA VAL A 31 -13.78 -1.65 -5.03
C VAL A 31 -14.27 -3.09 -5.05
N ILE A 32 -13.34 -4.02 -5.28
CA ILE A 32 -13.60 -5.46 -5.14
C ILE A 32 -13.65 -5.83 -3.66
N LYS A 33 -12.64 -5.40 -2.90
CA LYS A 33 -12.53 -5.72 -1.48
C LYS A 33 -12.03 -4.55 -0.64
N LYS A 34 -12.70 -4.30 0.48
CA LYS A 34 -12.31 -3.25 1.42
C LYS A 34 -11.43 -3.84 2.53
N LEU A 35 -10.11 -3.65 2.38
CA LEU A 35 -9.13 -4.11 3.38
C LEU A 35 -9.13 -3.27 4.67
N LYS A 36 -9.18 -1.94 4.51
CA LYS A 36 -9.20 -0.95 5.61
C LYS A 36 -9.74 0.37 5.06
N GLY A 37 -10.46 1.11 5.89
CA GLY A 37 -10.89 2.47 5.57
C GLY A 37 -12.22 2.85 6.20
N PRO A 38 -12.65 4.12 6.02
CA PRO A 38 -13.90 4.62 6.57
C PRO A 38 -15.13 3.89 6.02
N ALA A 39 -16.25 3.92 6.74
CA ALA A 39 -17.51 3.24 6.38
C ALA A 39 -18.05 3.64 5.00
N LYS A 40 -17.75 4.85 4.53
CA LYS A 40 -18.12 5.36 3.20
C LYS A 40 -17.51 4.56 2.03
N ILE A 41 -16.36 3.90 2.22
CA ILE A 41 -15.89 2.92 1.23
C ILE A 41 -16.75 1.67 1.38
N LYS A 42 -17.38 1.26 0.29
CA LYS A 42 -18.15 0.02 0.21
C LYS A 42 -17.61 -0.83 -0.93
N GLU A 43 -17.67 -2.14 -0.72
CA GLU A 43 -17.41 -3.11 -1.78
C GLU A 43 -18.51 -3.01 -2.84
N GLY A 44 -18.17 -3.29 -4.09
CA GLY A 44 -19.07 -3.15 -5.23
C GLY A 44 -19.40 -1.70 -5.61
N LYS A 45 -18.65 -0.72 -5.11
CA LYS A 45 -18.82 0.71 -5.41
C LYS A 45 -17.52 1.32 -5.89
N ASP A 46 -17.65 2.38 -6.68
CA ASP A 46 -16.51 3.15 -7.14
C ASP A 46 -16.00 4.10 -6.05
N VAL A 47 -14.69 4.28 -6.02
CA VAL A 47 -14.02 5.32 -5.24
C VAL A 47 -13.12 6.14 -6.15
N ILE A 48 -13.06 7.43 -5.89
CA ILE A 48 -12.13 8.32 -6.57
C ILE A 48 -10.82 8.36 -5.80
N VAL A 49 -9.74 8.09 -6.52
CA VAL A 49 -8.36 8.25 -6.06
C VAL A 49 -7.71 9.37 -6.85
N GLU A 50 -7.29 10.41 -6.15
CA GLU A 50 -6.62 11.57 -6.75
C GLU A 50 -5.11 11.49 -6.55
N THR A 51 -4.32 11.88 -7.56
CA THR A 51 -2.86 12.01 -7.47
C THR A 51 -2.37 13.18 -8.34
N SER A 52 -1.14 13.66 -8.11
CA SER A 52 -0.56 14.77 -8.88
C SER A 52 -0.41 14.41 -10.37
N GLY A 53 -0.50 15.39 -11.26
CA GLY A 53 -0.19 15.27 -12.67
C GLY A 53 1.31 15.10 -12.95
N ASN A 54 2.15 15.70 -12.11
CA ASN A 54 3.60 15.71 -12.27
C ASN A 54 4.27 14.51 -11.59
N GLY A 55 5.07 13.75 -12.35
CA GLY A 55 5.81 12.58 -11.86
C GLY A 55 6.81 12.89 -10.73
N GLY A 56 7.47 14.04 -10.78
CA GLY A 56 8.39 14.53 -9.75
C GLY A 56 7.68 14.90 -8.43
N LEU A 57 6.38 15.16 -8.49
CA LEU A 57 5.52 15.34 -7.32
C LEU A 57 4.84 14.04 -6.89
N CYS A 58 5.51 12.91 -7.18
CA CYS A 58 5.16 11.59 -6.70
C CYS A 58 3.80 11.09 -7.22
N SER A 59 3.49 11.43 -8.47
CA SER A 59 2.29 10.95 -9.16
C SER A 59 2.19 9.42 -9.16
N LEU A 60 0.96 8.89 -9.07
CA LEU A 60 0.68 7.50 -9.40
C LEU A 60 0.24 7.35 -10.85
N SER A 61 0.84 6.38 -11.54
CA SER A 61 0.36 5.89 -12.83
C SER A 61 -0.35 4.55 -12.64
N LEU A 62 -1.67 4.53 -12.81
CA LEU A 62 -2.47 3.30 -12.77
C LEU A 62 -3.04 2.99 -14.15
N THR A 63 -3.03 1.72 -14.53
CA THR A 63 -3.53 1.27 -15.83
C THR A 63 -5.02 0.94 -15.75
N VAL A 64 -5.82 1.52 -16.64
CA VAL A 64 -7.25 1.19 -16.77
C VAL A 64 -7.43 -0.29 -17.12
N GLY A 65 -8.37 -0.95 -16.46
CA GLY A 65 -8.65 -2.39 -16.61
C GLY A 65 -7.79 -3.29 -15.73
N GLU A 66 -6.74 -2.77 -15.09
CA GLU A 66 -5.90 -3.55 -14.17
C GLU A 66 -6.39 -3.46 -12.72
N GLU A 67 -6.04 -4.47 -11.94
CA GLU A 67 -6.37 -4.55 -10.51
C GLU A 67 -5.17 -4.22 -9.63
N TYR A 68 -5.45 -3.51 -8.54
CA TYR A 68 -4.44 -3.08 -7.59
C TYR A 68 -4.89 -3.27 -6.14
N VAL A 69 -3.94 -3.58 -5.26
CA VAL A 69 -4.04 -3.29 -3.83
C VAL A 69 -3.46 -1.90 -3.59
N LEU A 70 -4.29 -1.02 -3.05
CA LEU A 70 -3.96 0.39 -2.80
C LEU A 70 -4.18 0.71 -1.33
N SER A 71 -3.18 1.31 -0.68
CA SER A 71 -3.39 2.09 0.55
C SER A 71 -3.51 3.58 0.22
N GLY A 72 -3.84 4.44 1.19
CA GLY A 72 -4.00 5.87 0.94
C GLY A 72 -4.59 6.60 2.14
N PHE A 73 -4.62 7.93 2.06
CA PHE A 73 -5.10 8.79 3.13
C PHE A 73 -6.52 9.31 2.85
N LYS A 74 -7.28 9.55 3.92
CA LYS A 74 -8.62 10.15 3.86
C LYS A 74 -8.47 11.63 3.48
N THR A 75 -9.25 12.14 2.53
CA THR A 75 -9.33 13.59 2.27
C THR A 75 -10.45 14.24 3.08
N ALA A 76 -10.30 15.55 3.32
CA ALA A 76 -11.33 16.40 3.91
C ALA A 76 -12.60 16.49 3.04
N THR A 77 -12.48 16.34 1.72
CA THR A 77 -13.56 16.49 0.73
C THR A 77 -14.41 15.22 0.51
N GLY A 78 -14.28 14.20 1.36
CA GLY A 78 -15.10 13.00 1.21
C GLY A 78 -14.58 11.96 0.19
N GLY A 79 -13.46 12.20 -0.49
CA GLY A 79 -12.73 11.23 -1.34
C GLY A 79 -11.55 10.50 -0.67
N PHE A 80 -10.67 9.91 -1.50
CA PHE A 80 -9.31 9.46 -1.16
C PHE A 80 -8.28 10.30 -1.92
N ARG A 81 -7.23 10.77 -1.23
CA ARG A 81 -6.02 11.30 -1.87
C ARG A 81 -4.98 10.20 -1.80
N SER A 82 -4.46 9.87 -2.96
CA SER A 82 -3.19 9.21 -3.08
C SER A 82 -2.11 10.27 -3.27
N LEU A 83 -1.43 10.60 -2.18
CA LEU A 83 -0.13 11.27 -2.25
C LEU A 83 0.90 10.17 -1.95
N ALA A 84 1.64 9.79 -2.97
CA ALA A 84 3.00 10.27 -3.14
C ALA A 84 4.02 9.41 -2.39
N LEU A 85 4.72 8.55 -3.13
CA LEU A 85 5.90 7.74 -2.75
C LEU A 85 5.79 6.68 -1.64
N ASN A 86 4.91 6.80 -0.64
CA ASN A 86 4.91 5.91 0.53
C ASN A 86 3.62 5.06 0.67
N ILE A 87 2.86 4.96 -0.41
CA ILE A 87 1.64 4.17 -0.47
C ILE A 87 1.97 2.77 -1.00
N ILE A 88 1.35 1.76 -0.39
CA ILE A 88 1.38 0.40 -0.91
C ILE A 88 0.51 0.39 -2.17
N VAL A 89 1.17 0.27 -3.32
CA VAL A 89 0.55 0.02 -4.62
C VAL A 89 1.11 -1.30 -5.13
N TYR A 90 0.31 -2.35 -5.08
CA TYR A 90 0.65 -3.61 -5.72
C TYR A 90 -0.31 -3.87 -6.85
N LYS A 91 0.21 -4.04 -8.07
CA LYS A 91 -0.57 -4.66 -9.14
C LYS A 91 -0.84 -6.11 -8.73
N ILE A 92 -2.08 -6.58 -8.86
CA ILE A 92 -2.46 -7.92 -8.38
C ILE A 92 -1.62 -9.02 -9.05
N LYS A 93 -1.34 -8.88 -10.35
CA LYS A 93 -0.49 -9.81 -11.11
C LYS A 93 0.94 -9.92 -10.55
N ASP A 94 1.45 -8.87 -9.91
CA ASP A 94 2.79 -8.89 -9.31
C ASP A 94 2.80 -9.55 -7.92
N LEU A 95 1.64 -9.63 -7.26
CA LEU A 95 1.50 -10.35 -5.99
C LEU A 95 1.60 -11.86 -6.17
N ASP A 96 1.37 -12.39 -7.37
CA ASP A 96 1.54 -13.83 -7.63
C ASP A 96 3.00 -14.27 -7.48
N LYS A 97 3.94 -13.33 -7.67
CA LYS A 97 5.38 -13.54 -7.41
C LYS A 97 5.75 -13.33 -5.93
N ARG A 98 4.79 -12.92 -5.09
CA ARG A 98 4.96 -12.58 -3.67
C ARG A 98 3.87 -13.27 -2.84
N PRO A 99 3.86 -14.62 -2.81
CA PRO A 99 2.74 -15.39 -2.24
C PRO A 99 2.48 -15.08 -0.76
N PHE A 100 3.53 -14.79 0.00
CA PHE A 100 3.40 -14.35 1.39
C PHE A 100 2.65 -13.02 1.48
N VAL A 101 3.09 -11.98 0.75
CA VAL A 101 2.39 -10.69 0.71
C VAL A 101 0.94 -10.84 0.23
N ARG A 102 0.72 -11.67 -0.79
CA ARG A 102 -0.62 -11.96 -1.32
C ARG A 102 -1.54 -12.54 -0.26
N ASP A 103 -1.11 -13.57 0.47
CA ASP A 103 -1.94 -14.20 1.51
C ASP A 103 -2.30 -13.22 2.64
N TYR A 104 -1.35 -12.38 3.05
CA TYR A 104 -1.57 -11.42 4.13
C TYR A 104 -2.33 -10.15 3.72
N LEU A 105 -2.43 -9.86 2.43
CA LEU A 105 -3.26 -8.75 1.93
C LEU A 105 -4.64 -9.21 1.46
N LEU A 106 -4.76 -10.42 0.90
CA LEU A 106 -5.96 -10.84 0.15
C LEU A 106 -6.48 -12.23 0.56
N GLY A 107 -5.65 -13.06 1.18
CA GLY A 107 -5.96 -14.45 1.53
C GLY A 107 -6.34 -14.64 3.00
N THR A 108 -5.80 -15.72 3.59
CA THR A 108 -6.13 -16.16 4.95
C THR A 108 -5.54 -15.21 6.01
N GLY A 109 -4.39 -14.61 5.71
CA GLY A 109 -3.68 -13.69 6.58
C GLY A 109 -4.23 -12.25 6.63
N ILE A 110 -5.30 -11.92 5.88
CA ILE A 110 -5.80 -10.55 5.64
C ILE A 110 -5.97 -9.66 6.89
N ASN A 111 -6.35 -10.26 8.03
CA ASN A 111 -6.57 -9.52 9.28
C ASN A 111 -5.29 -9.37 10.13
N THR A 112 -4.18 -9.98 9.73
CA THR A 112 -3.00 -10.10 10.57
C THR A 112 -2.24 -8.78 10.69
N TYR A 113 -2.12 -8.01 9.60
CA TYR A 113 -1.55 -6.66 9.66
C TYR A 113 -2.31 -5.76 10.65
N LYS A 114 -3.64 -5.74 10.56
CA LYS A 114 -4.47 -4.96 11.49
C LYS A 114 -4.29 -5.43 12.93
N ARG A 115 -4.40 -6.74 13.17
CA ARG A 115 -4.28 -7.33 14.51
C ARG A 115 -2.95 -6.99 15.18
N ASN A 116 -1.84 -7.11 14.45
CA ASN A 116 -0.51 -6.82 14.99
C ASN A 116 -0.32 -5.32 15.23
N CYS A 117 -0.83 -4.47 14.34
CA CYS A 117 -0.88 -3.03 14.59
C CYS A 117 -1.68 -2.70 15.86
N ASP A 118 -2.86 -3.29 16.05
CA ASP A 118 -3.68 -3.05 17.24
C ASP A 118 -2.99 -3.52 18.53
N ARG A 119 -2.14 -4.55 18.44
CA ARG A 119 -1.31 -5.08 19.54
C ARG A 119 0.01 -4.34 19.76
N GLY A 120 0.25 -3.22 19.06
CA GLY A 120 1.44 -2.39 19.26
C GLY A 120 2.67 -2.78 18.44
N CYS A 121 2.58 -3.79 17.55
CA CYS A 121 3.68 -4.19 16.67
C CYS A 121 3.80 -3.26 15.45
N LYS A 122 4.12 -1.99 15.70
CA LYS A 122 4.17 -0.92 14.68
C LYS A 122 5.58 -0.42 14.40
N ASP A 123 6.48 -0.59 15.37
CA ASP A 123 7.87 -0.16 15.24
C ASP A 123 8.67 -1.24 14.47
N ILE A 124 9.07 -0.87 13.26
CA ILE A 124 9.76 -1.74 12.31
C ILE A 124 10.88 -0.91 11.69
N SER A 125 12.09 -1.08 12.20
CA SER A 125 13.27 -0.36 11.71
C SER A 125 14.54 -1.05 12.18
N THR A 126 15.70 -0.55 11.75
CA THR A 126 16.99 -0.99 12.31
C THR A 126 17.19 -0.57 13.76
N GLN A 127 16.38 0.37 14.26
CA GLN A 127 16.41 0.85 15.65
C GLN A 127 15.29 0.28 16.51
N SER A 128 14.45 -0.60 15.96
CA SER A 128 13.36 -1.17 16.73
C SER A 128 13.88 -2.04 17.87
N THR A 129 13.23 -1.93 19.04
CA THR A 129 13.47 -2.80 20.19
C THR A 129 12.75 -4.15 20.07
N TYR A 130 11.87 -4.30 19.08
CA TYR A 130 11.05 -5.50 18.89
C TYR A 130 11.34 -6.16 17.54
N CYS A 131 10.78 -5.62 16.45
CA CYS A 131 10.93 -6.15 15.11
C CYS A 131 12.06 -5.42 14.39
N LYS A 132 13.28 -5.62 14.90
CA LYS A 132 14.50 -5.05 14.34
C LYS A 132 14.81 -5.65 12.98
N ILE A 133 14.98 -4.80 11.97
CA ILE A 133 15.58 -5.21 10.69
C ILE A 133 17.11 -5.25 10.90
N PRO A 134 17.83 -6.30 10.45
CA PRO A 134 19.26 -6.43 10.72
C PRO A 134 20.11 -5.25 10.23
N ASP A 135 19.80 -4.73 9.04
CA ASP A 135 20.56 -3.67 8.39
C ASP A 135 19.67 -2.80 7.48
N THR A 136 20.26 -1.76 6.89
CA THR A 136 19.59 -0.83 5.99
C THR A 136 19.72 -1.19 4.50
N THR A 137 20.38 -2.31 4.17
CA THR A 137 20.59 -2.71 2.77
C THR A 137 19.25 -2.93 2.09
N SER A 138 19.20 -2.57 0.80
CA SER A 138 18.01 -2.75 -0.02
C SER A 138 17.59 -4.22 -0.07
N THR A 139 18.55 -5.15 -0.14
CA THR A 139 18.32 -6.60 -0.16
C THR A 139 17.64 -7.10 1.11
N THR A 140 18.17 -6.77 2.30
CA THR A 140 17.58 -7.21 3.57
C THR A 140 16.18 -6.61 3.74
N ARG A 141 16.02 -5.30 3.53
CA ARG A 141 14.71 -4.63 3.60
C ARG A 141 13.69 -5.22 2.61
N TYR A 142 14.15 -5.49 1.38
CA TYR A 142 13.31 -6.12 0.36
C TYR A 142 12.88 -7.51 0.79
N CYS A 143 13.77 -8.35 1.34
CA CYS A 143 13.36 -9.67 1.80
C CYS A 143 12.32 -9.60 2.92
N TYR A 144 12.58 -8.80 3.97
CA TYR A 144 11.67 -8.69 5.11
C TYR A 144 10.29 -8.18 4.70
N SER A 145 10.23 -7.19 3.80
CA SER A 145 8.95 -6.67 3.28
C SER A 145 8.15 -7.67 2.44
N ASN A 146 8.82 -8.69 1.87
CA ASN A 146 8.18 -9.70 1.03
C ASN A 146 7.84 -10.99 1.76
N ASN A 147 8.63 -11.36 2.76
CA ASN A 147 8.59 -12.71 3.32
C ASN A 147 8.30 -12.73 4.82
N ALA A 148 8.42 -11.61 5.53
CA ALA A 148 8.29 -11.59 6.98
C ALA A 148 7.15 -10.66 7.44
N ILE A 149 6.63 -10.94 8.63
CA ILE A 149 5.67 -10.06 9.30
C ILE A 149 6.02 -9.90 10.77
N CYS A 150 5.98 -8.65 11.25
CA CYS A 150 6.10 -8.36 12.67
C CYS A 150 4.79 -8.74 13.37
N ARG A 151 4.85 -9.72 14.27
CA ARG A 151 3.65 -10.22 14.97
C ARG A 151 3.85 -10.30 16.47
N GLU A 152 2.76 -10.09 17.20
CA GLU A 152 2.75 -10.26 18.65
C GLU A 152 2.63 -11.75 18.99
N ARG A 153 3.48 -12.22 19.91
CA ARG A 153 3.38 -13.54 20.53
C ARG A 153 3.84 -13.45 22.00
N TYR A 154 2.95 -13.80 22.93
CA TYR A 154 3.19 -13.81 24.38
C TYR A 154 3.66 -12.45 24.94
N GLY A 155 2.99 -11.38 24.54
CA GLY A 155 3.27 -10.01 24.96
C GLY A 155 4.49 -9.37 24.30
N LYS A 156 5.11 -10.01 23.29
CA LYS A 156 6.30 -9.50 22.60
C LYS A 156 6.12 -9.52 21.09
N CYS A 157 6.45 -8.41 20.43
CA CYS A 157 6.49 -8.32 18.97
C CYS A 157 7.79 -8.93 18.45
N LYS A 158 7.69 -9.86 17.50
CA LYS A 158 8.84 -10.51 16.85
C LYS A 158 8.56 -10.73 15.37
N TRP A 159 9.62 -10.82 14.59
CA TRP A 159 9.52 -11.27 13.21
C TRP A 159 9.05 -12.72 13.14
N TYR A 160 8.12 -12.96 12.23
CA TYR A 160 7.73 -14.28 11.77
C TYR A 160 8.15 -14.48 10.33
N ASN A 161 8.67 -15.67 10.02
CA ASN A 161 9.15 -16.05 8.69
C ASN A 161 10.38 -15.24 8.22
N ALA A 162 11.14 -14.65 9.15
CA ALA A 162 12.38 -13.92 8.86
C ALA A 162 13.59 -14.83 8.62
N ASP A 163 13.48 -16.12 8.96
CA ASP A 163 14.43 -17.17 8.59
C ASP A 163 14.57 -17.32 7.07
N LYS A 164 13.56 -16.88 6.30
CA LYS A 164 13.65 -16.75 4.83
C LYS A 164 14.54 -15.60 4.36
N CYS A 165 14.96 -14.73 5.27
CA CYS A 165 15.72 -13.51 4.99
C CYS A 165 17.12 -13.47 5.60
N THR A 166 17.43 -14.42 6.47
CA THR A 166 18.82 -14.72 6.81
C THR A 166 19.44 -15.39 5.60
N LEU A 167 20.24 -14.63 4.86
CA LEU A 167 21.23 -15.20 3.95
C LEU A 167 21.98 -16.25 4.76
N SER A 168 22.03 -17.48 4.22
CA SER A 168 22.94 -18.51 4.69
C SER A 168 24.32 -17.89 4.93
N ALA A 169 24.79 -17.97 6.17
CA ALA A 169 26.17 -17.64 6.52
C ALA A 169 27.15 -18.51 5.73
#